data_AF-A0A2N2TLA2-F1
#
_entry.id   AF-A0A2N2TLA2-F1
#
_cell.length_a   1.000
_cell.length_b   1.000
_cell.length_c   1.000
_cell.angle_alpha   90.00
_cell.angle_beta   90.00
_cell.angle_gamma   90.00
#
_symmetry.space_group_name_H-M   'P 1'
#
loop_
_entity.id
_entity.type
_entity.pdbx_description
1 polymer ?
#
loop_
_entity_poly.entity_id
_entity_poly.type
_entity_poly.pdbx_seq_one_letter_code
_entity_poly.pdbx_strand_id
1 'polypeptide(L)'
;MALPALVFIALVAFAAALLWAPHAGRAAALHLILAAGAMPLIFGAMSHFIPVLTRTRTATRGLLGIPVLALAGGTLAVGALSLPGLFWGRYAGALLALAAAGALLVWSRRRRAGMVGRPHPCLAWYEAALACLVAA
;
A
#
# COMPACT_ATOMS: atom_id res chain seq x y z
N MET A 1 -15.60 -4.46 -1.76
CA MET A 1 -16.02 -3.59 -0.66
C MET A 1 -14.97 -3.57 0.47
N ALA A 2 -13.68 -3.35 0.16
CA ALA A 2 -12.62 -3.39 1.18
C ALA A 2 -12.18 -2.00 1.69
N LEU A 3 -12.58 -0.92 1.01
CA LEU A 3 -12.12 0.43 1.35
C LEU A 3 -12.52 0.87 2.77
N PRO A 4 -13.76 0.68 3.24
CA PRO A 4 -14.12 1.05 4.63
C PRO A 4 -13.29 0.31 5.68
N ALA A 5 -13.00 -0.97 5.44
CA ALA A 5 -12.14 -1.76 6.33
C ALA A 5 -10.71 -1.22 6.36
N LEU A 6 -10.13 -0.84 5.21
CA LEU A 6 -8.80 -0.23 5.14
C LEU A 6 -8.76 1.14 5.83
N VAL A 7 -9.83 1.94 5.73
CA VAL A 7 -9.96 3.20 6.46
C VAL A 7 -9.94 2.93 7.97
N PHE A 8 -10.73 1.97 8.44
CA PHE A 8 -10.76 1.60 9.85
C PHE A 8 -9.39 1.10 10.34
N ILE A 9 -8.72 0.24 9.57
CA ILE A 9 -7.37 -0.24 9.88
C ILE A 9 -6.37 0.92 9.96
N ALA A 10 -6.43 1.89 9.03
CA ALA A 10 -5.57 3.06 9.06
C ALA A 10 -5.80 3.90 10.32
N LEU A 11 -7.06 4.15 10.69
CA LEU A 11 -7.39 4.88 11.91
C LEU A 11 -6.90 4.16 13.17
N VAL A 12 -7.07 2.83 13.24
CA VAL A 12 -6.54 2.01 14.33
C VAL A 12 -5.01 2.07 14.38
N ALA A 13 -4.32 1.97 13.25
CA ALA A 13 -2.86 2.07 13.20
C ALA A 13 -2.37 3.45 13.66
N PHE A 14 -3.08 4.52 13.29
CA PHE A 14 -2.71 5.89 13.71
C PHE A 14 -2.94 6.10 15.19
N ALA A 15 -4.09 5.64 15.72
CA ALA A 15 -4.37 5.68 17.15
C ALA A 15 -3.35 4.85 17.95
N ALA A 16 -3.03 3.64 17.48
CA ALA A 16 -2.01 2.78 18.08
C ALA A 16 -0.64 3.47 18.08
N ALA A 17 -0.23 4.08 16.96
CA ALA A 17 1.03 4.82 16.90
C ALA A 17 1.06 6.02 17.85
N LEU A 18 -0.03 6.78 17.97
CA LEU A 18 -0.12 7.92 18.89
C LEU A 18 0.02 7.49 20.35
N LEU A 19 -0.70 6.43 20.75
CA LEU A 19 -0.67 5.90 22.12
C LEU A 19 0.66 5.22 22.46
N TRP A 20 1.29 4.59 21.46
CA TRP A 20 2.52 3.83 21.65
C TRP A 20 3.80 4.68 21.48
N ALA A 21 3.72 5.84 20.81
CA ALA A 21 4.87 6.71 20.54
C ALA A 21 5.74 7.07 21.76
N PRO A 22 5.21 7.27 22.98
CA PRO A 22 6.04 7.54 24.17
C PRO A 22 6.92 6.37 24.59
N HIS A 23 6.58 5.15 24.16
CA HIS A 23 7.21 3.89 24.58
C HIS A 23 7.92 3.17 23.43
N ALA A 24 7.65 3.57 22.19
CA ALA A 24 8.21 2.99 20.99
C ALA A 24 9.42 3.78 20.49
N GLY A 25 10.32 3.11 19.78
CA GLY A 25 11.29 3.81 18.96
C GLY A 25 10.58 4.70 17.94
N ARG A 26 11.04 5.95 17.76
CA ARG A 26 10.44 6.91 16.81
C ARG A 26 10.26 6.32 15.41
N ALA A 27 11.22 5.53 14.95
CA ALA A 27 11.15 4.84 13.67
C ALA A 27 9.96 3.86 13.59
N ALA A 28 9.72 3.06 14.63
CA ALA A 28 8.64 2.09 14.67
C ALA A 28 7.26 2.76 14.63
N ALA A 29 7.06 3.83 15.41
CA ALA A 29 5.82 4.60 15.40
C ALA A 29 5.53 5.23 14.02
N LEU A 30 6.56 5.80 13.38
CA LEU A 30 6.41 6.36 12.03
C LEU A 30 6.10 5.30 10.97
N HIS A 31 6.73 4.12 11.05
CA HIS A 31 6.44 3.01 10.12
C HIS A 31 5.05 2.40 10.36
N LEU A 32 4.56 2.43 11.60
CA LEU A 32 3.19 1.99 11.90
C LEU A 32 2.15 2.89 11.21
N ILE A 33 2.35 4.21 11.28
CA ILE A 33 1.51 5.18 10.56
C ILE A 33 1.65 4.98 9.04
N LEU A 34 2.88 5.03 8.52
CA LEU A 34 3.10 5.05 7.08
C LEU A 34 2.83 3.69 6.43
N ALA A 35 3.57 2.66 6.84
CA ALA A 35 3.65 1.39 6.13
C ALA A 35 2.47 0.46 6.46
N ALA A 36 2.00 0.42 7.70
CA ALA A 36 0.88 -0.44 8.10
C ALA A 36 -0.48 0.28 8.00
N GLY A 37 -0.53 1.59 8.26
CA GLY A 37 -1.76 2.39 8.17
C GLY A 37 -2.04 2.95 6.77
N ALA A 38 -1.19 3.89 6.33
CA ALA A 38 -1.45 4.68 5.13
C ALA A 38 -1.27 3.89 3.82
N MET A 39 -0.20 3.10 3.68
CA MET A 39 0.11 2.40 2.43
C MET A 39 -0.98 1.41 1.98
N PRO A 40 -1.53 0.52 2.85
CA PRO A 40 -2.59 -0.41 2.45
C PRO A 40 -3.85 0.34 2.01
N LEU A 41 -4.21 1.41 2.71
CA LEU A 41 -5.33 2.28 2.34
C LEU A 41 -5.10 2.95 0.98
N ILE A 42 -3.90 3.49 0.74
CA ILE A 42 -3.53 4.11 -0.54
C ILE A 42 -3.62 3.11 -1.68
N PHE A 43 -3.08 1.89 -1.54
CA PHE A 43 -3.22 0.87 -2.58
C PHE A 43 -4.67 0.44 -2.82
N GLY A 44 -5.47 0.34 -1.75
CA GLY A 44 -6.90 0.09 -1.86
C GLY A 44 -7.62 1.20 -2.62
N ALA A 45 -7.31 2.46 -2.32
CA ALA A 45 -7.87 3.63 -2.99
C ALA A 45 -7.45 3.70 -4.46
N MET A 46 -6.16 3.51 -4.76
CA MET A 46 -5.66 3.45 -6.14
C MET A 46 -6.35 2.34 -6.94
N SER A 47 -6.49 1.14 -6.36
CA SER A 47 -7.21 0.02 -7.00
C SER A 47 -8.68 0.35 -7.29
N HIS A 48 -9.31 1.18 -6.46
CA HIS A 48 -10.68 1.66 -6.65
C HIS A 48 -10.78 2.74 -7.74
N PHE A 49 -9.83 3.68 -7.79
CA PHE A 49 -9.88 4.83 -8.71
C PHE A 49 -9.28 4.57 -10.10
N ILE A 50 -8.31 3.67 -10.25
CA ILE A 50 -7.68 3.37 -11.56
C ILE A 50 -8.71 2.98 -12.65
N PRO A 51 -9.74 2.16 -12.38
CA PRO A 51 -10.79 1.89 -13.36
C PRO A 51 -11.52 3.16 -13.85
N VAL A 52 -11.75 4.12 -12.96
CA VAL A 52 -12.35 5.42 -13.30
C VAL A 52 -11.41 6.24 -14.19
N LEU A 53 -10.12 6.32 -13.82
CA LEU A 53 -9.10 7.06 -14.57
C LEU A 53 -8.83 6.46 -15.97
N THR A 54 -9.05 5.16 -16.13
CA THR A 54 -8.86 4.44 -17.40
C THR A 54 -10.17 4.24 -18.17
N ARG A 55 -11.33 4.64 -17.63
CA ARG A 55 -12.66 4.36 -18.21
C ARG A 55 -12.85 2.87 -18.54
N THR A 56 -12.38 2.00 -17.66
CA THR A 56 -12.47 0.54 -17.83
C THR A 56 -13.41 -0.09 -16.80
N ARG A 57 -13.73 -1.38 -16.98
CA ARG A 57 -14.50 -2.17 -16.01
C ARG A 57 -13.85 -2.15 -14.63
N THR A 58 -14.69 -2.30 -13.61
CA THR A 58 -14.29 -2.34 -12.20
C THR A 58 -13.15 -3.32 -11.92
N ALA A 59 -12.39 -3.03 -10.86
CA ALA A 59 -11.32 -3.91 -10.40
C ALA A 59 -11.88 -5.29 -10.02
N THR A 60 -11.15 -6.35 -10.39
CA THR A 60 -11.51 -7.72 -10.02
C THR A 60 -11.26 -7.93 -8.52
N ARG A 61 -11.98 -8.89 -7.91
CA ARG A 61 -11.79 -9.24 -6.49
C ARG A 61 -10.36 -9.67 -6.16
N GLY A 62 -9.59 -10.16 -7.13
CA GLY A 62 -8.18 -10.52 -6.95
C GLY A 62 -7.28 -9.37 -6.52
N LEU A 63 -7.65 -8.11 -6.80
CA LEU A 63 -6.88 -6.94 -6.33
C LEU A 63 -6.96 -6.72 -4.82
N LEU A 64 -7.85 -7.42 -4.10
CA LEU A 64 -7.89 -7.37 -2.63
C LEU A 64 -6.61 -7.93 -2.00
N GLY A 65 -5.83 -8.75 -2.72
CA GLY A 65 -4.53 -9.22 -2.24
C GLY A 65 -3.49 -8.11 -2.10
N ILE A 66 -3.55 -7.06 -2.91
CA ILE A 66 -2.55 -5.97 -2.91
C ILE A 66 -2.51 -5.21 -1.58
N PRO A 67 -3.63 -4.67 -1.05
CA PRO A 67 -3.60 -3.98 0.23
C PRO A 67 -3.29 -4.95 1.39
N VAL A 68 -3.64 -6.24 1.29
CA VAL A 68 -3.29 -7.24 2.30
C VAL A 68 -1.78 -7.50 2.33
N LEU A 69 -1.14 -7.64 1.17
CA LEU A 69 0.32 -7.76 1.06
C LEU A 69 1.03 -6.54 1.63
N ALA A 70 0.53 -5.34 1.35
CA ALA A 70 1.08 -4.11 1.91
C ALA A 70 0.92 -4.03 3.42
N LEU A 71 -0.24 -4.45 3.96
CA LEU A 71 -0.47 -4.49 5.40
C LEU A 71 0.49 -5.48 6.07
N ALA A 72 0.63 -6.69 5.52
CA ALA A 72 1.58 -7.68 6.01
C ALA A 72 3.04 -7.19 5.93
N GLY A 73 3.40 -6.49 4.85
CA GLY A 73 4.74 -5.89 4.72
C GLY A 73 4.99 -4.80 5.75
N GLY A 74 4.01 -3.91 5.96
CA GLY A 74 4.08 -2.84 6.95
C GLY A 74 4.16 -3.37 8.38
N THR A 75 3.37 -4.38 8.74
CA THR A 75 3.42 -4.99 10.09
C THR A 75 4.74 -5.70 10.34
N LEU A 76 5.30 -6.39 9.35
CA LEU A 76 6.64 -6.99 9.46
C LEU A 76 7.74 -5.94 9.62
N ALA A 77 7.67 -4.83 8.90
CA ALA A 77 8.61 -3.71 9.06
C ALA A 77 8.54 -3.11 10.46
N VAL A 78 7.34 -2.86 10.98
CA VAL A 78 7.14 -2.39 12.37
C VAL A 78 7.69 -3.40 13.37
N GLY A 79 7.38 -4.69 13.19
CA GLY A 79 7.89 -5.76 14.05
C GLY A 79 9.42 -5.80 14.06
N ALA A 80 10.07 -5.70 12.91
CA ALA A 80 11.53 -5.68 12.79
C ALA A 80 12.19 -4.49 13.48
N LEU A 81 11.49 -3.35 13.57
CA LEU A 81 11.97 -2.15 14.27
C LEU A 81 11.74 -2.20 15.78
N SER A 82 10.91 -3.14 16.24
CA SER A 82 10.38 -3.16 17.61
C SER A 82 10.85 -4.37 18.41
N LEU A 83 11.17 -5.46 17.71
CA LEU A 83 11.54 -6.75 18.29
C LEU A 83 12.96 -7.12 17.85
N PRO A 84 13.94 -7.21 18.77
CA PRO A 84 15.34 -7.51 18.43
C PRO A 84 15.53 -8.81 17.62
N GLY A 85 14.69 -9.82 17.86
CA GLY A 85 14.76 -11.11 17.16
C GLY A 85 14.15 -11.14 15.75
N LEU A 86 13.44 -10.08 15.33
CA LEU A 86 12.67 -10.05 14.08
C LEU A 86 13.41 -9.32 12.96
N PHE A 87 14.74 -9.37 12.92
CA PHE A 87 15.54 -8.62 11.96
C PHE A 87 15.19 -8.94 10.49
N TRP A 88 14.81 -10.19 10.19
CA TRP A 88 14.41 -10.64 8.86
C TRP A 88 13.12 -9.98 8.36
N GLY A 89 12.29 -9.48 9.28
CA GLY A 89 11.04 -8.80 8.97
C GLY A 89 11.24 -7.56 8.11
N ARG A 90 12.42 -6.92 8.14
CA ARG A 90 12.73 -5.78 7.25
C ARG A 90 12.80 -6.20 5.78
N TYR A 91 13.42 -7.35 5.50
CA TYR A 91 13.61 -7.84 4.13
C TYR A 91 12.33 -8.46 3.60
N ALA A 92 11.64 -9.26 4.43
CA ALA A 92 10.33 -9.78 4.09
C ALA A 92 9.30 -8.66 3.88
N GLY A 93 9.31 -7.64 4.74
CA GLY A 93 8.45 -6.47 4.62
C GLY A 93 8.70 -5.69 3.33
N ALA A 94 9.97 -5.42 3.00
CA ALA A 94 10.35 -4.77 1.76
C ALA A 94 9.93 -5.59 0.52
N LEU A 95 10.13 -6.91 0.53
CA LEU A 95 9.72 -7.78 -0.57
C LEU A 95 8.20 -7.76 -0.80
N LEU A 96 7.41 -7.78 0.28
CA LEU A 96 5.95 -7.71 0.18
C LEU A 96 5.47 -6.34 -0.32
N ALA A 97 6.09 -5.25 0.15
CA ALA A 97 5.79 -3.91 -0.34
C ALA A 97 6.13 -3.76 -1.83
N LEU A 98 7.30 -4.26 -2.25
CA LEU A 98 7.74 -4.30 -3.64
C LEU A 98 6.77 -5.12 -4.52
N ALA A 99 6.37 -6.29 -4.05
CA ALA A 99 5.40 -7.14 -4.75
C ALA A 99 4.04 -6.44 -4.90
N ALA A 100 3.53 -5.80 -3.85
CA ALA A 100 2.27 -5.06 -3.88
C ALA A 100 2.33 -3.86 -4.86
N ALA A 101 3.37 -3.03 -4.74
CA ALA A 101 3.56 -1.86 -5.60
C ALA A 101 3.78 -2.26 -7.07
N GLY A 102 4.64 -3.24 -7.33
CA GLY A 102 4.92 -3.77 -8.65
C GLY A 102 3.70 -4.40 -9.30
N ALA A 103 2.93 -5.21 -8.55
CA ALA A 103 1.69 -5.80 -9.04
C ALA A 103 0.66 -4.73 -9.44
N LEU A 104 0.48 -3.70 -8.61
CA LEU A 104 -0.45 -2.61 -8.90
C LEU A 104 0.01 -1.77 -10.11
N LEU A 105 1.31 -1.52 -10.23
CA LEU A 105 1.90 -0.81 -11.37
C LEU A 105 1.71 -1.58 -12.68
N VAL A 106 2.07 -2.87 -12.70
CA VAL A 106 1.89 -3.74 -13.86
C VAL A 106 0.41 -3.83 -14.25
N TRP A 107 -0.47 -3.96 -13.25
CA TRP A 107 -1.91 -3.98 -13.49
C TRP A 107 -2.44 -2.66 -14.07
N SER A 108 -2.00 -1.52 -13.53
CA SER A 108 -2.33 -0.18 -14.06
C SER A 108 -1.92 -0.02 -15.53
N ARG A 109 -0.69 -0.42 -15.86
CA ARG A 109 -0.17 -0.34 -17.24
C ARG A 109 -0.92 -1.25 -18.20
N ARG A 110 -1.25 -2.47 -17.78
CA ARG A 110 -2.06 -3.41 -18.58
C ARG A 110 -3.47 -2.85 -18.83
N ARG A 111 -4.08 -2.20 -17.83
CA ARG A 111 -5.38 -1.52 -17.97
C ARG A 111 -5.31 -0.37 -18.97
N ARG A 112 -4.27 0.45 -18.87
CA ARG A 112 -4.03 1.56 -19.81
C ARG A 112 -3.90 1.08 -21.26
N ALA A 113 -3.31 -0.09 -21.50
CA ALA A 113 -3.19 -0.64 -22.85
C ALA A 113 -4.54 -1.08 -23.46
N GLY A 114 -5.51 -1.44 -22.62
CA GLY A 114 -6.82 -1.92 -23.07
C GLY A 114 -7.94 -0.87 -23.05
N MET A 115 -7.62 0.42 -22.90
CA MET A 115 -8.61 1.47 -22.79
C MET A 115 -8.97 2.11 -24.14
N VAL A 116 -10.16 2.71 -24.22
CA VAL A 116 -10.58 3.50 -25.38
C VAL A 116 -10.22 4.97 -25.14
N GLY A 117 -9.42 5.55 -26.04
CA GLY A 117 -8.95 6.93 -25.95
C GLY A 117 -7.79 7.12 -24.96
N ARG A 118 -7.60 8.35 -24.47
CA ARG A 118 -6.47 8.71 -23.59
C ARG A 118 -6.85 8.56 -22.10
N PRO A 119 -5.93 8.12 -21.23
CA PRO A 119 -6.16 8.07 -19.78
C PRO A 119 -6.24 9.48 -19.21
N HIS A 120 -6.91 9.59 -18.07
CA HIS A 120 -6.89 10.82 -17.28
C HIS A 120 -5.45 11.13 -16.81
N PRO A 121 -4.98 12.39 -16.82
CA PRO A 121 -3.61 12.76 -16.45
C PRO A 121 -3.18 12.29 -15.06
N CYS A 122 -4.11 12.19 -14.11
CA CYS A 122 -3.86 11.67 -12.76
C CYS A 122 -3.28 10.24 -12.75
N LEU A 123 -3.54 9.42 -13.78
CA LEU A 123 -2.97 8.08 -13.87
C LEU A 123 -1.44 8.11 -13.92
N ALA A 124 -0.84 9.11 -14.58
CA ALA A 124 0.61 9.23 -14.67
C ALA A 124 1.24 9.49 -13.29
N TRP A 125 0.58 10.27 -12.43
CA TRP A 125 1.01 10.49 -11.05
C TRP A 125 0.96 9.21 -10.21
N TYR A 126 -0.07 8.38 -10.41
CA TYR A 126 -0.18 7.09 -9.73
C TYR A 126 0.94 6.13 -10.17
N GLU A 127 1.19 6.03 -11.47
CA GLU A 127 2.23 5.15 -12.00
C GLU A 127 3.63 5.63 -11.62
N ALA A 128 3.86 6.94 -11.56
CA ALA A 128 5.12 7.52 -11.08
C ALA A 128 5.33 7.22 -9.59
N ALA A 129 4.31 7.44 -8.74
CA ALA A 129 4.40 7.12 -7.31
C ALA A 129 4.70 5.64 -7.06
N LEU A 130 4.04 4.74 -7.79
CA LEU A 130 4.31 3.30 -7.70
C LEU A 130 5.71 2.93 -8.20
N ALA A 131 6.18 3.57 -9.29
CA ALA A 131 7.54 3.35 -9.78
C ALA A 131 8.60 3.82 -8.77
N CYS A 132 8.40 4.97 -8.13
CA CYS A 132 9.28 5.45 -7.06
C CYS A 132 9.30 4.47 -5.89
N LEU A 133 8.15 3.94 -5.48
CA LEU A 133 8.08 2.97 -4.39
C LEU A 133 8.76 1.64 -4.72
N VAL A 134 8.75 1.22 -5.99
CA VAL A 134 9.47 0.03 -6.46
C VAL A 134 10.99 0.25 -6.50
N ALA A 135 11.44 1.49 -6.67
CA ALA A 135 12.85 1.85 -6.77
C ALA A 135 13.51 2.23 -5.43
N ALA A 136 12.72 2.38 -4.37
CA ALA A 136 13.15 2.78 -3.03
C ALA A 136 13.83 1.62 -2.27
#